data_AF-A0A7J9C503-F1
#
_entry.id   AF-A0A7J9C503-F1
#
_cell.length_a   1.000
_cell.length_b   1.000
_cell.length_c   1.000
_cell.angle_alpha   90.00
_cell.angle_beta   90.00
_cell.angle_gamma   90.00
#
_symmetry.space_group_name_H-M   'P 1'
#
loop_
_entity.id
_entity.type
_entity.pdbx_description
1 polymer ?
#
loop_
_entity_poly.entity_id
_entity_poly.type
_entity_poly.pdbx_seq_one_letter_code
_entity_poly.pdbx_strand_id
1 'polypeptide(L)'
;MICVSLWVLWTERNKYVHEKIKKSSKDIVSFIQKYITELDRLEENGLTRAPIRDSWVPPSGEDIKINFDVGFNRGLFRSSTGIVARKGRGRVVVSRATIYENVNSAFAAEAHACLEAVRMGLAMKKRRIYIEGDSISVIRKCI
;
A
#
# COMPACT_ATOMS: atom_id res chain seq x y z
N MET A 1 -6.43 -3.91 18.85
CA MET A 1 -7.66 -4.70 18.56
C MET A 1 -8.25 -4.43 17.16
N ILE A 2 -8.75 -3.22 16.86
CA ILE A 2 -9.46 -2.92 15.58
C ILE A 2 -8.57 -3.13 14.34
N CYS A 3 -7.32 -2.67 14.37
CA CYS A 3 -6.41 -2.79 13.23
C CYS A 3 -6.09 -4.25 12.88
N VAL A 4 -5.90 -5.11 13.87
CA VAL A 4 -5.66 -6.56 13.68
C VAL A 4 -6.87 -7.20 13.01
N SER A 5 -8.08 -6.93 13.52
CA SER A 5 -9.30 -7.49 12.94
C SER A 5 -9.51 -7.04 11.49
N LEU A 6 -9.30 -5.75 11.19
CA LEU A 6 -9.41 -5.23 9.83
C LEU A 6 -8.37 -5.84 8.90
N TRP A 7 -7.12 -5.96 9.34
CA TRP A 7 -6.06 -6.57 8.56
C TRP A 7 -6.34 -8.06 8.27
N VAL A 8 -6.77 -8.83 9.26
CA VAL A 8 -7.10 -10.26 9.08
C VAL A 8 -8.30 -10.41 8.14
N LEU A 9 -9.37 -9.63 8.32
CA LEU A 9 -10.53 -9.67 7.43
C LEU A 9 -10.17 -9.31 5.99
N TRP A 10 -9.35 -8.28 5.79
CA TRP A 10 -8.85 -7.91 4.47
C TRP A 10 -8.02 -9.03 3.85
N THR A 11 -7.13 -9.65 4.64
CA THR A 11 -6.26 -10.76 4.19
C THR A 11 -7.08 -11.97 3.77
N GLU A 12 -8.04 -12.41 4.60
CA GLU A 12 -8.88 -13.57 4.30
C GLU A 12 -9.82 -13.31 3.12
N ARG A 13 -10.33 -12.08 2.98
CA ARG A 13 -11.06 -11.66 1.77
C ARG A 13 -10.18 -11.77 0.53
N ASN A 14 -8.95 -11.30 0.58
CA ASN A 14 -8.04 -11.34 -0.57
C ASN A 14 -7.66 -12.76 -0.96
N LYS A 15 -7.37 -13.63 0.02
CA LYS A 15 -7.15 -15.06 -0.23
C LYS A 15 -8.36 -15.71 -0.90
N TYR A 16 -9.56 -15.37 -0.45
CA TYR A 16 -10.76 -15.87 -1.11
C TYR A 16 -10.92 -15.38 -2.55
N VAL A 17 -10.69 -14.08 -2.79
CA VAL A 17 -10.85 -13.49 -4.12
C VAL A 17 -9.80 -14.03 -5.11
N HIS A 18 -8.53 -14.06 -4.70
CA HIS A 18 -7.39 -14.32 -5.58
C HIS A 18 -6.90 -15.77 -5.58
N GLU A 19 -7.02 -16.48 -4.46
CA GLU A 19 -6.52 -17.86 -4.29
C GLU A 19 -7.66 -18.88 -4.17
N LYS A 20 -8.92 -18.42 -4.08
CA LYS A 20 -10.12 -19.26 -3.84
C LYS A 20 -10.07 -20.04 -2.52
N ILE A 21 -9.22 -19.63 -1.60
CA ILE A 21 -9.11 -20.23 -0.26
C ILE A 21 -10.11 -19.53 0.67
N LYS A 22 -10.95 -20.31 1.34
CA LYS A 22 -11.95 -19.79 2.28
C LYS A 22 -11.74 -20.39 3.66
N LYS A 23 -11.53 -19.53 4.66
CA LYS A 23 -11.61 -19.92 6.07
C LYS A 23 -13.01 -19.70 6.63
N SER A 24 -13.37 -20.46 7.67
CA SER A 24 -14.63 -20.22 8.37
C SER A 24 -14.53 -18.97 9.26
N SER A 25 -15.66 -18.31 9.51
CA SER A 25 -15.71 -17.16 10.41
C SER A 25 -15.21 -17.50 11.82
N LYS A 26 -15.42 -18.75 12.28
CA LYS A 26 -14.95 -19.22 13.59
C LYS A 26 -13.42 -19.27 13.64
N ASP A 27 -12.79 -19.76 12.57
CA ASP A 27 -11.32 -19.83 12.49
C ASP A 27 -10.69 -18.44 12.46
N ILE A 28 -11.32 -17.51 11.74
CA ILE A 28 -10.89 -16.11 11.65
C ILE A 28 -10.95 -15.45 13.04
N VAL A 29 -12.05 -15.61 13.76
CA VAL A 29 -12.20 -15.06 15.12
C VAL A 29 -11.20 -15.70 16.08
N SER A 30 -11.04 -17.02 16.04
CA SER A 30 -10.06 -17.73 16.88
C SER A 30 -8.63 -17.26 16.61
N PHE A 31 -8.28 -17.04 15.34
CA PHE A 31 -6.98 -16.51 14.95
C PHE A 31 -6.76 -15.10 15.50
N ILE A 32 -7.73 -14.19 15.32
CA ILE A 32 -7.64 -12.80 15.81
C ILE A 32 -7.43 -12.79 17.33
N GLN A 33 -8.19 -13.59 18.08
CA GLN A 33 -8.07 -13.67 19.53
C GLN A 33 -6.67 -14.14 19.95
N LYS A 34 -6.19 -15.25 19.38
CA LYS A 34 -4.86 -15.80 19.69
C LYS A 34 -3.75 -14.80 19.38
N TYR A 35 -3.84 -14.14 18.23
CA TYR A 35 -2.84 -13.16 17.80
C TYR A 35 -2.81 -11.93 18.71
N ILE A 36 -3.96 -11.43 19.15
CA ILE A 36 -4.01 -10.32 20.11
C ILE A 36 -3.40 -10.73 21.44
N THR A 37 -3.75 -11.91 21.96
CA THR A 37 -3.15 -12.42 23.21
C THR A 37 -1.64 -12.56 23.12
N GLU A 38 -1.12 -12.97 21.97
CA GLU A 38 0.33 -13.05 21.74
C GLU A 38 0.98 -11.65 21.73
N LEU A 39 0.35 -10.67 21.08
CA LEU A 39 0.83 -9.28 21.08
C LEU A 39 0.85 -8.68 22.49
N ASP A 40 -0.21 -8.87 23.27
CA ASP A 40 -0.31 -8.36 24.64
C ASP A 40 0.84 -8.92 25.51
N ARG A 41 1.15 -10.21 25.36
CA ARG A 41 2.28 -10.86 26.04
C ARG A 41 3.64 -10.30 25.62
N LEU A 42 3.81 -9.92 24.35
CA LEU A 42 5.06 -9.32 23.86
C LEU A 42 5.27 -7.90 24.38
N GLU A 43 4.19 -7.15 24.57
CA GLU A 43 4.21 -5.83 25.18
C GLU A 43 4.57 -5.90 26.67
N GLU A 44 4.01 -6.87 27.41
CA GLU A 44 4.37 -7.16 28.80
C GLU A 44 5.85 -7.55 28.97
N ASN A 45 6.45 -8.20 27.98
CA ASN A 45 7.85 -8.62 27.98
C ASN A 45 8.85 -7.49 27.67
N GLY A 46 8.39 -6.24 27.54
CA GLY A 46 9.28 -5.06 27.51
C GLY A 46 10.15 -4.94 26.26
N LEU A 47 9.75 -5.54 25.13
CA LEU A 47 10.40 -5.30 23.84
C LEU A 47 10.31 -3.82 23.52
N THR A 48 11.41 -3.10 23.75
CA THR A 48 11.46 -1.66 23.63
C THR A 48 11.23 -1.29 22.18
N ARG A 49 10.04 -0.77 21.89
CA ARG A 49 9.67 -0.32 20.55
C ARG A 49 10.66 0.76 20.14
N ALA A 50 11.50 0.46 19.15
CA ALA A 50 12.39 1.45 18.58
C ALA A 50 11.53 2.68 18.18
N PRO A 51 12.01 3.92 18.44
CA PRO A 51 11.25 5.10 18.08
C PRO A 51 10.89 5.01 16.60
N ILE A 52 9.60 5.14 16.28
CA ILE A 52 9.08 5.15 14.91
C ILE A 52 9.66 6.39 14.25
N ARG A 53 10.75 6.22 13.49
CA ARG A 53 11.46 7.35 12.88
C ARG A 53 10.75 7.87 11.62
N ASP A 54 9.93 7.06 10.97
CA ASP A 54 9.27 7.40 9.70
C ASP A 54 7.75 7.31 9.80
N SER A 55 7.14 8.26 10.51
CA SER A 55 5.70 8.47 10.39
C SER A 55 5.39 9.23 9.10
N TRP A 56 4.34 8.82 8.37
CA TRP A 56 3.90 9.52 7.17
C TRP A 56 3.60 10.99 7.49
N VAL A 57 4.30 11.92 6.82
CA VAL A 57 4.10 13.35 7.00
C VAL A 57 3.12 13.88 5.95
N PRO A 58 1.99 14.50 6.34
CA PRO A 58 1.05 15.09 5.41
C PRO A 58 1.70 16.25 4.64
N PRO A 59 1.33 16.47 3.36
CA PRO A 59 1.72 17.68 2.65
C PRO A 59 1.11 18.91 3.33
N SER A 60 1.80 20.05 3.26
CA SER A 60 1.34 21.31 3.83
C SER A 60 0.36 22.03 2.91
N GLY A 61 -0.59 22.77 3.49
CA GLY A 61 -1.54 23.60 2.73
C GLY A 61 -2.37 22.82 1.71
N GLU A 62 -2.35 23.29 0.46
CA GLU A 62 -3.12 22.75 -0.67
C GLU A 62 -2.33 21.76 -1.55
N ASP A 63 -1.11 21.41 -1.12
CA ASP A 63 -0.23 20.52 -1.87
C ASP A 63 -0.78 19.08 -1.82
N ILE A 64 -0.49 18.31 -2.88
CA ILE A 64 -0.95 16.92 -3.01
C ILE A 64 0.25 15.99 -2.93
N LYS A 65 0.11 14.91 -2.18
CA LYS A 65 1.07 13.81 -2.13
C LYS A 65 0.46 12.58 -2.80
N ILE A 66 1.11 12.06 -3.83
CA ILE A 66 0.70 10.91 -4.62
C ILE A 66 1.66 9.77 -4.28
N ASN A 67 1.15 8.76 -3.59
CA ASN A 67 1.86 7.51 -3.34
C ASN A 67 1.49 6.52 -4.45
N PHE A 68 2.47 5.84 -5.02
CA PHE A 68 2.25 4.70 -5.91
C PHE A 68 3.00 3.46 -5.41
N ASP A 69 2.45 2.30 -5.71
CA ASP A 69 3.03 0.99 -5.41
C ASP A 69 2.57 0.00 -6.49
N VAL A 70 3.31 -1.10 -6.67
CA VAL A 70 3.00 -2.10 -7.67
C VAL A 70 3.22 -3.53 -7.15
N GLY A 71 2.22 -4.38 -7.38
CA GLY A 71 2.39 -5.83 -7.35
C GLY A 71 2.84 -6.32 -8.71
N PHE A 72 3.86 -7.18 -8.77
CA PHE A 72 4.30 -7.82 -10.02
C PHE A 72 4.31 -9.35 -9.90
N ASN A 73 3.65 -10.02 -10.85
CA ASN A 73 3.67 -11.47 -10.99
C ASN A 73 4.48 -11.85 -12.23
N ARG A 74 5.68 -12.37 -12.01
CA ARG A 74 6.59 -12.81 -13.07
C ARG A 74 6.04 -14.00 -13.88
N GLY A 75 5.31 -14.92 -13.25
CA GLY A 75 4.77 -16.10 -13.92
C GLY A 75 3.66 -15.78 -14.92
N LEU A 76 2.91 -14.70 -14.66
CA LEU A 76 1.84 -14.23 -15.53
C LEU A 76 2.22 -13.02 -16.38
N PHE A 77 3.46 -12.50 -16.25
CA PHE A 77 3.88 -11.23 -16.83
C PHE A 77 2.86 -10.10 -16.59
N ARG A 78 2.34 -10.03 -15.36
CA ARG A 78 1.25 -9.12 -14.99
C ARG A 78 1.68 -8.23 -13.85
N SER A 79 1.26 -6.97 -13.87
CA SER A 79 1.36 -6.09 -12.71
C SER A 79 0.02 -5.52 -12.30
N SER A 80 -0.07 -5.11 -11.03
CA SER A 80 -1.19 -4.37 -10.47
C SER A 80 -0.66 -3.13 -9.79
N THR A 81 -0.97 -1.96 -10.33
CA THR A 81 -0.58 -0.66 -9.80
C THR A 81 -1.64 -0.16 -8.83
N GLY A 82 -1.22 0.38 -7.69
CA GLY A 82 -2.06 1.14 -6.77
C GLY A 82 -1.53 2.57 -6.64
N ILE A 83 -2.39 3.57 -6.77
CA ILE A 83 -2.05 4.99 -6.63
C ILE A 83 -3.05 5.65 -5.69
N VAL A 84 -2.55 6.44 -4.74
CA VAL A 84 -3.37 7.24 -3.82
C VAL A 84 -2.83 8.65 -3.73
N ALA A 85 -3.64 9.62 -4.14
CA ALA A 85 -3.38 11.04 -3.99
C ALA A 85 -4.10 11.58 -2.74
N ARG A 86 -3.35 12.25 -1.86
CA ARG A 86 -3.82 12.79 -0.58
C ARG A 86 -3.48 14.27 -0.44
N LYS A 87 -4.39 15.01 0.20
CA LYS A 87 -4.14 16.35 0.75
C LYS A 87 -3.64 16.25 2.20
N GLY A 88 -3.44 17.41 2.83
CA GLY A 88 -3.19 17.54 4.26
C GLY A 88 -4.18 16.74 5.11
N ARG A 89 -3.70 16.27 6.28
CA ARG A 89 -4.43 15.37 7.20
C ARG A 89 -4.84 14.01 6.61
N GLY A 90 -4.21 13.59 5.51
CA GLY A 90 -4.42 12.25 4.93
C GLY A 90 -5.70 12.11 4.10
N ARG A 91 -6.42 13.20 3.81
CA ARG A 91 -7.65 13.18 3.01
C ARG A 91 -7.33 12.72 1.58
N VAL A 92 -7.87 11.56 1.19
CA VAL A 92 -7.76 11.04 -0.18
C VAL A 92 -8.61 11.91 -1.12
N VAL A 93 -8.00 12.36 -2.21
CA VAL A 93 -8.69 13.12 -3.27
C VAL A 93 -8.85 12.30 -4.55
N VAL A 94 -7.92 11.40 -4.83
CA VAL A 94 -7.98 10.45 -5.95
C VAL A 94 -7.33 9.15 -5.50
N SER A 95 -7.91 8.02 -5.90
CA SER A 95 -7.27 6.71 -5.85
C SER A 95 -7.46 6.00 -7.18
N ARG A 96 -6.50 5.17 -7.56
CA ARG A 96 -6.56 4.38 -8.79
C ARG A 96 -5.91 3.03 -8.58
N ALA A 97 -6.50 2.01 -9.18
CA ALA A 97 -5.93 0.68 -9.27
C ALA A 97 -6.03 0.21 -10.72
N THR A 98 -4.91 -0.23 -11.30
CA THR A 98 -4.82 -0.63 -12.71
C THR A 98 -4.08 -1.96 -12.81
N ILE A 99 -4.59 -2.90 -13.60
CA ILE A 99 -3.89 -4.15 -13.93
C ILE A 99 -3.28 -4.01 -15.33
N TYR A 100 -2.01 -4.34 -15.47
CA TYR A 100 -1.30 -4.36 -16.74
C TYR A 100 -0.87 -5.78 -17.07
N GLU A 101 -1.19 -6.23 -18.28
CA GLU A 101 -0.69 -7.48 -18.86
C GLU A 101 0.62 -7.23 -19.63
N ASN A 102 1.36 -8.30 -19.91
CA ASN A 102 2.59 -8.28 -20.71
C ASN A 102 3.69 -7.35 -20.17
N VAL A 103 3.80 -7.26 -18.85
CA VAL A 103 4.86 -6.52 -18.16
C VAL A 103 6.05 -7.44 -17.94
N ASN A 104 7.18 -7.09 -18.54
CA ASN A 104 8.34 -8.00 -18.62
C ASN A 104 9.24 -8.00 -17.39
N SER A 105 9.07 -7.05 -16.46
CA SER A 105 9.88 -6.98 -15.24
C SER A 105 9.20 -6.15 -14.15
N ALA A 106 9.61 -6.37 -12.90
CA ALA A 106 9.24 -5.51 -11.78
C ALA A 106 9.66 -4.06 -12.03
N PHE A 107 10.86 -3.83 -12.59
CA PHE A 107 11.31 -2.48 -12.94
C PHE A 107 10.37 -1.78 -13.93
N ALA A 108 9.93 -2.48 -14.98
CA ALA A 108 8.97 -1.93 -15.93
C ALA A 108 7.61 -1.65 -15.27
N ALA A 109 7.15 -2.55 -14.39
CA ALA A 109 5.92 -2.37 -13.63
C ALA A 109 5.96 -1.09 -12.77
N GLU A 110 7.05 -0.90 -12.04
CA GLU A 110 7.31 0.28 -11.20
C GLU A 110 7.40 1.56 -12.03
N ALA A 111 8.11 1.51 -13.17
CA ALA A 111 8.25 2.66 -14.06
C ALA A 111 6.89 3.07 -14.67
N HIS A 112 6.04 2.10 -15.01
CA HIS A 112 4.67 2.36 -15.46
C HIS A 112 3.81 2.98 -14.37
N ALA A 113 3.86 2.45 -13.15
CA ALA A 113 3.14 3.01 -12.00
C ALA A 113 3.56 4.46 -11.70
N CYS A 114 4.87 4.72 -11.72
CA CYS A 114 5.44 6.05 -11.57
C CYS A 114 4.94 7.01 -12.65
N LEU A 115 4.99 6.59 -13.93
CA LEU A 115 4.49 7.39 -15.05
C LEU A 115 3.00 7.72 -14.91
N GLU A 116 2.19 6.76 -14.48
CA GLU A 116 0.76 6.96 -14.24
C GLU A 116 0.50 7.95 -13.10
N ALA A 117 1.28 7.87 -12.01
CA ALA A 117 1.24 8.82 -10.90
C ALA A 117 1.63 10.25 -11.34
N VAL A 118 2.67 10.39 -12.16
CA VAL A 118 3.10 11.68 -12.75
C VAL A 118 1.99 12.27 -13.62
N ARG A 119 1.43 11.48 -14.55
CA ARG A 119 0.33 11.91 -15.42
C ARG A 119 -0.90 12.34 -14.62
N MET A 120 -1.22 11.60 -13.56
CA MET A 120 -2.29 11.96 -12.64
C MET A 120 -2.00 13.29 -11.95
N GLY A 121 -0.78 13.48 -11.45
CA GLY A 121 -0.36 14.75 -10.84
C GLY A 121 -0.51 15.93 -11.80
N LEU A 122 0.00 15.81 -13.03
CA LEU A 122 -0.13 16.85 -14.06
C LEU A 122 -1.60 17.22 -14.34
N ALA A 123 -2.50 16.23 -14.37
CA ALA A 123 -3.93 16.46 -14.59
C ALA A 123 -4.62 17.22 -13.43
N MET A 124 -4.07 17.18 -12.20
CA MET A 124 -4.65 17.85 -11.04
C MET A 124 -4.45 19.37 -11.01
N LYS A 125 -3.61 19.93 -11.90
CA LYS A 125 -3.34 21.38 -12.02
C LYS A 125 -3.02 22.06 -10.68
N LYS A 126 -2.24 21.38 -9.81
CA LYS A 126 -1.76 21.94 -8.54
C LYS A 126 -0.37 22.52 -8.67
N ARG A 127 -0.10 23.55 -7.85
CA ARG A 127 1.20 24.24 -7.85
C ARG A 127 2.34 23.33 -7.39
N ARG A 128 2.08 22.44 -6.44
CA ARG A 128 3.06 21.51 -5.90
C ARG A 128 2.44 20.13 -5.68
N ILE A 129 3.16 19.13 -6.16
CA ILE A 129 2.79 17.72 -6.08
C ILE A 129 4.04 16.96 -5.67
N TYR A 130 3.90 16.10 -4.67
CA TYR A 130 4.91 15.18 -4.20
C TYR A 130 4.55 13.80 -4.73
N ILE A 131 5.49 13.13 -5.41
CA ILE A 131 5.30 11.76 -5.90
C ILE A 131 6.26 10.87 -5.12
N GLU A 132 5.72 9.83 -4.50
CA GLU A 132 6.44 8.91 -3.65
C GLU A 132 6.17 7.47 -4.09
N GLY A 133 7.22 6.68 -4.20
CA GLY A 133 7.19 5.23 -4.38
C GLY A 133 8.33 4.60 -3.58
N ASP A 134 8.39 3.27 -3.52
CA ASP A 134 9.40 2.51 -2.78
C ASP A 134 10.54 1.96 -3.66
N SER A 135 10.37 1.99 -4.99
CA SER A 135 11.40 1.60 -5.94
C SER A 135 12.48 2.68 -6.13
N ILE A 136 13.56 2.57 -5.36
CA ILE A 136 14.77 3.42 -5.52
C ILE A 136 15.32 3.39 -6.97
N SER A 137 15.15 2.25 -7.65
CA SER A 137 15.63 2.05 -9.01
C SER A 137 14.87 2.94 -10.01
N VAL A 138 13.57 3.13 -9.81
CA VAL A 138 12.73 4.01 -10.63
C VAL A 138 12.92 5.45 -10.22
N ILE A 139 12.96 5.76 -8.92
CA ILE A 139 13.19 7.12 -8.43
C ILE A 139 14.49 7.68 -8.98
N ARG A 140 15.58 6.89 -9.03
CA ARG A 140 16.88 7.37 -9.54
C ARG A 140 16.99 7.45 -11.06
N LYS A 141 16.15 6.72 -11.80
CA LYS A 141 16.26 6.59 -13.27
C LYS A 141 15.19 7.34 -14.04
N CYS A 142 14.03 7.58 -13.42
CA CYS A 142 12.83 8.08 -14.09
C CYS A 142 12.32 9.42 -13.52
N ILE A 143 12.81 9.83 -12.34
CA ILE A 143 12.51 11.10 -11.68
C ILE A 143 13.82 11.88 -11.56
#